data_AF-A0A969G398-F1
#
_entry.id   AF-A0A969G398-F1
#
_cell.length_a   1.000
_cell.length_b   1.000
_cell.length_c   1.000
_cell.angle_alpha   90.00
_cell.angle_beta   90.00
_cell.angle_gamma   90.00
#
_symmetry.space_group_name_H-M   'P 1'
#
loop_
_entity.id
_entity.type
_entity.pdbx_description
1 polymer ?
#
loop_
_entity_poly.entity_id
_entity_poly.type
_entity_poly.pdbx_seq_one_letter_code
_entity_poly.pdbx_strand_id
1 'polypeptide(L)'
;MTNTNESTEVIQSIGESIHDVQGDIIFEKINQIANQTIIQGEIFFEEIELQEFKKSLPIEEQEISQLASNNFLKKVSAEISDQHLLFIGKDKKIRKTNVARAVAYLSEGDKVYVRESTQAQNLGLALQRSLRKIKSPSIFILSDAKFDTFGLAHDDFIELERQARKNSHYIIVTTDEPKAEWEIGENFLFYESIHEHVQDCSFLVNTLSEEKLFEKWYTDLDKKHQVIAIALSLFDGVYGDQLFSATEKIAQSHWSSKIPEIQGIDYCDLKPLKPIFSLYNKSKNRESAELISARERYLVLRNAWKLHRRQVIHALPVLEKIVKESTVSDDCELYGNEERKVQIRLAISEAISNIGLLSQDSKVTEEILLALASSQNIQIQAVAASALAKWRSPDKWKWLLKDTQIENERKMIETLNRWQEESQVKSFLTSLFKESDYKESNQPFDFVRATVALSLGYSSELDTPEHMPEESVELFKQLISDENLVVQDRVLSDTLPRTLRRHTRQISNEIKDLLRIVRPEQILRLIIATSKSLASAYQYKRDLVLQILESWYTEAQSGRSERVFVDKLTFSEILLITVFTTYGELNFQGTRQRRI
;
A
#
# COMPACT_ATOMS: atom_id res chain seq x y z
N MET A 1 -60.94 6.78 -10.43
CA MET A 1 -60.45 8.18 -10.33
C MET A 1 -59.81 8.32 -8.97
N THR A 2 -58.66 9.03 -8.92
CA THR A 2 -57.67 9.22 -7.82
C THR A 2 -56.69 8.09 -7.56
N ASN A 3 -55.53 8.14 -8.24
CA ASN A 3 -54.19 7.83 -7.70
C ASN A 3 -53.11 8.18 -8.75
N THR A 4 -52.83 9.47 -8.94
CA THR A 4 -51.80 9.97 -9.88
C THR A 4 -50.92 11.08 -9.29
N ASN A 5 -50.97 11.36 -7.98
CA ASN A 5 -50.27 12.51 -7.40
C ASN A 5 -49.01 12.19 -6.57
N GLU A 6 -48.72 10.92 -6.24
CA GLU A 6 -47.53 10.59 -5.42
C GLU A 6 -46.24 10.43 -6.23
N SER A 7 -46.30 10.17 -7.54
CA SER A 7 -45.10 10.03 -8.38
C SER A 7 -44.50 11.37 -8.83
N THR A 8 -45.26 12.47 -8.73
CA THR A 8 -44.79 13.81 -9.15
C THR A 8 -44.04 14.54 -8.04
N GLU A 9 -44.41 14.33 -6.76
CA GLU A 9 -43.73 14.97 -5.61
C GLU A 9 -42.32 14.41 -5.35
N VAL A 10 -42.07 13.12 -5.64
CA VAL A 10 -40.72 12.53 -5.49
C VAL A 10 -39.75 13.05 -6.55
N ILE A 11 -40.22 13.31 -7.77
CA ILE A 11 -39.39 13.87 -8.85
C ILE A 11 -39.07 15.36 -8.57
N GLN A 12 -39.99 16.09 -7.93
CA GLN A 12 -39.82 17.50 -7.61
C GLN A 12 -38.91 17.72 -6.39
N SER A 13 -38.97 16.85 -5.36
CA SER A 13 -38.10 16.87 -4.18
C SER A 13 -36.61 16.64 -4.50
N ILE A 14 -36.31 15.84 -5.53
CA ILE A 14 -34.93 15.60 -5.98
C ILE A 14 -34.40 16.77 -6.83
N GLY A 15 -35.27 17.45 -7.59
CA GLY A 15 -34.92 18.63 -8.37
C GLY A 15 -34.54 19.85 -7.53
N GLU A 16 -35.19 20.06 -6.39
CA GLU A 16 -34.94 21.22 -5.52
C GLU A 16 -33.64 21.10 -4.69
N SER A 17 -33.09 19.88 -4.55
CA SER A 17 -31.84 19.64 -3.81
C SER A 17 -30.56 19.79 -4.66
N ILE A 18 -30.67 20.14 -5.95
CA ILE A 18 -29.55 20.17 -6.92
C ILE A 18 -29.39 21.57 -7.57
N HIS A 19 -29.97 22.62 -6.99
CA HIS A 19 -29.94 23.96 -7.60
C HIS A 19 -28.61 24.74 -7.48
N ASP A 20 -27.51 24.12 -7.04
CA ASP A 20 -26.22 24.81 -6.88
C ASP A 20 -25.00 24.04 -7.44
N VAL A 21 -25.21 23.29 -8.52
CA VAL A 21 -24.13 22.60 -9.25
C VAL A 21 -24.00 23.23 -10.64
N GLN A 22 -23.04 24.15 -10.79
CA GLN A 22 -22.58 24.58 -12.12
C GLN A 22 -21.75 23.46 -12.76
N GLY A 23 -22.44 22.61 -13.50
CA GLY A 23 -21.86 21.60 -14.38
C GLY A 23 -23.00 20.84 -15.07
N ASP A 24 -22.99 20.77 -16.39
CA ASP A 24 -24.02 20.06 -17.17
C ASP A 24 -24.04 18.57 -16.81
N ILE A 25 -24.99 18.15 -15.97
CA ILE A 25 -25.27 16.73 -15.72
C ILE A 25 -26.14 16.25 -16.88
N ILE A 26 -25.55 15.44 -17.77
CA ILE A 26 -26.29 14.76 -18.85
C ILE A 26 -27.12 13.63 -18.23
N PHE A 27 -28.42 13.86 -18.03
CA PHE A 27 -29.37 12.92 -17.41
C PHE A 27 -29.61 11.61 -18.19
N GLU A 28 -29.04 11.46 -19.39
CA GLU A 28 -29.20 10.24 -20.21
C GLU A 28 -28.52 8.98 -19.62
N LYS A 29 -27.72 9.10 -18.56
CA LYS A 29 -26.92 7.99 -17.98
C LYS A 29 -27.45 7.38 -16.67
N ILE A 30 -28.63 7.78 -16.19
CA ILE A 30 -29.22 7.27 -14.94
C ILE A 30 -30.43 6.39 -15.25
N ASN A 31 -30.30 5.08 -15.05
CA ASN A 31 -31.46 4.18 -15.01
C ASN A 31 -31.76 3.82 -13.55
N GLN A 32 -32.98 4.10 -13.10
CA GLN A 32 -33.52 3.52 -11.90
C GLN A 32 -34.09 2.13 -12.22
N ILE A 33 -33.58 1.11 -11.54
CA ILE A 33 -34.20 -0.21 -11.50
C ILE A 33 -34.56 -0.44 -10.03
N ALA A 34 -35.86 -0.42 -9.72
CA ALA A 34 -36.39 -0.41 -8.36
C ALA A 34 -35.81 0.75 -7.51
N ASN A 35 -35.40 0.49 -6.26
CA ASN A 35 -34.90 1.49 -5.30
C ASN A 35 -33.40 1.78 -5.43
N GLN A 36 -32.73 1.32 -6.50
CA GLN A 36 -31.30 1.55 -6.70
C GLN A 36 -31.06 2.46 -7.90
N THR A 37 -30.31 3.54 -7.65
CA THR A 37 -29.74 4.40 -8.69
C THR A 37 -28.47 3.73 -9.21
N ILE A 38 -28.53 3.14 -10.41
CA ILE A 38 -27.35 2.56 -11.06
C ILE A 38 -26.77 3.64 -11.98
N ILE A 39 -25.63 4.21 -11.59
CA ILE A 39 -24.84 5.07 -12.47
C ILE A 39 -24.22 4.17 -13.54
N GLN A 40 -24.67 4.33 -14.77
CA GLN A 40 -24.16 3.53 -15.88
C GLN A 40 -22.82 4.08 -16.35
N GLY A 41 -21.74 3.55 -15.78
CA GLY A 41 -20.40 3.77 -16.30
C GLY A 41 -20.23 3.17 -17.70
N GLU A 42 -19.55 3.87 -18.59
CA GLU A 42 -18.96 3.26 -19.80
C GLU A 42 -17.66 2.57 -19.36
N ILE A 43 -17.41 1.34 -19.85
CA ILE A 43 -16.10 0.73 -19.66
C ILE A 43 -15.10 1.49 -20.52
N PHE A 44 -14.02 1.92 -19.89
CA PHE A 44 -12.86 2.40 -20.61
C PHE A 44 -12.02 1.19 -21.07
N PHE A 45 -11.76 1.13 -22.38
CA PHE A 45 -10.85 0.18 -22.98
C PHE A 45 -9.62 0.92 -23.50
N GLU A 46 -8.44 0.44 -23.13
CA GLU A 46 -7.23 0.77 -23.87
C GLU A 46 -7.28 0.04 -25.21
N GLU A 47 -7.32 0.80 -26.31
CA GLU A 47 -7.44 0.28 -27.66
C GLU A 47 -6.11 0.39 -28.40
N ILE A 48 -5.66 -0.71 -28.99
CA ILE A 48 -4.46 -0.77 -29.81
C ILE A 48 -4.68 -1.75 -30.97
N GLU A 49 -4.24 -1.39 -32.18
CA GLU A 49 -4.33 -2.30 -33.32
C GLU A 49 -3.46 -3.54 -33.06
N LEU A 50 -3.92 -4.75 -33.42
CA LEU A 50 -3.22 -6.01 -33.11
C LEU A 50 -1.76 -6.01 -33.59
N GLN A 51 -1.46 -5.38 -34.73
CA GLN A 51 -0.10 -5.27 -35.24
C GLN A 51 0.77 -4.33 -34.39
N GLU A 52 0.21 -3.23 -33.87
CA GLU A 52 0.88 -2.38 -32.89
C GLU A 52 0.98 -3.07 -31.53
N PHE A 53 -0.04 -3.81 -31.11
CA PHE A 53 -0.03 -4.60 -29.89
C PHE A 53 1.13 -5.59 -29.90
N LYS A 54 1.30 -6.33 -31.02
CA LYS A 54 2.42 -7.25 -31.22
C LYS A 54 3.79 -6.57 -31.09
N LYS A 55 3.92 -5.32 -31.55
CA LYS A 55 5.15 -4.51 -31.41
C LYS A 55 5.33 -3.91 -30.02
N SER A 56 4.21 -3.65 -29.32
CA SER A 56 4.21 -3.05 -27.99
C SER A 56 4.72 -4.02 -26.93
N LEU A 57 4.45 -5.32 -27.08
CA LEU A 57 4.91 -6.33 -26.14
C LEU A 57 6.46 -6.44 -26.18
N PRO A 58 7.14 -6.42 -25.02
CA PRO A 58 8.60 -6.49 -24.93
C PRO A 58 9.07 -7.94 -25.02
N ILE A 59 8.76 -8.60 -26.14
CA ILE A 59 9.06 -10.01 -26.39
C ILE A 59 10.17 -10.07 -27.42
N GLU A 60 11.28 -10.71 -27.08
CA GLU A 60 12.40 -10.90 -28.00
C GLU A 60 12.01 -11.91 -29.10
N GLU A 61 12.64 -11.84 -30.27
CA GLU A 61 12.30 -12.68 -31.44
C GLU A 61 12.41 -14.19 -31.14
N GLN A 62 13.35 -14.57 -30.28
CA GLN A 62 13.50 -15.95 -29.80
C GLN A 62 12.30 -16.39 -28.94
N GLU A 63 11.71 -15.48 -28.17
CA GLU A 63 10.57 -15.74 -27.29
C GLU A 63 9.25 -15.73 -28.07
N ILE A 64 9.15 -14.93 -29.14
CA ILE A 64 8.06 -15.01 -30.12
C ILE A 64 8.02 -16.41 -30.72
N SER A 65 9.18 -16.95 -31.08
CA SER A 65 9.30 -18.31 -31.62
C SER A 65 8.87 -19.37 -30.59
N GLN A 66 9.15 -19.16 -29.30
CA GLN A 66 8.70 -20.04 -28.22
C GLN A 66 7.19 -19.94 -27.96
N LEU A 67 6.62 -18.72 -27.93
CA LEU A 67 5.17 -18.47 -27.91
C LEU A 67 4.47 -19.23 -29.04
N ALA A 68 4.96 -19.01 -30.25
CA ALA A 68 4.44 -19.62 -31.47
C ALA A 68 4.73 -21.12 -31.55
N SER A 69 5.50 -21.70 -30.62
CA SER A 69 5.74 -23.14 -30.54
C SER A 69 5.01 -23.80 -29.38
N ASN A 70 4.43 -23.03 -28.46
CA ASN A 70 3.72 -23.57 -27.30
C ASN A 70 2.38 -24.18 -27.73
N ASN A 71 2.25 -25.50 -27.58
CA ASN A 71 1.05 -26.25 -27.97
C ASN A 71 -0.19 -25.86 -27.17
N PHE A 72 -0.03 -25.49 -25.89
CA PHE A 72 -1.14 -25.05 -25.05
C PHE A 72 -1.69 -23.70 -25.53
N LEU A 73 -0.84 -22.69 -25.75
CA LEU A 73 -1.30 -21.38 -26.22
C LEU A 73 -1.90 -21.46 -27.62
N LYS A 74 -1.36 -22.31 -28.50
CA LYS A 74 -1.97 -22.62 -29.80
C LYS A 74 -3.35 -23.22 -29.65
N LYS A 75 -3.49 -24.21 -28.76
CA LYS A 75 -4.78 -24.84 -28.47
C LYS A 75 -5.77 -23.81 -27.94
N VAL A 76 -5.39 -23.01 -26.95
CA VAL A 76 -6.24 -21.96 -26.38
C VAL A 76 -6.62 -20.91 -27.44
N SER A 77 -5.68 -20.51 -28.30
CA SER A 77 -5.92 -19.58 -29.42
C SER A 77 -6.89 -20.17 -30.47
N ALA A 78 -6.77 -21.47 -30.77
CA ALA A 78 -7.70 -22.15 -31.67
C ALA A 78 -9.10 -22.27 -31.05
N GLU A 79 -9.18 -22.58 -29.76
CA GLU A 79 -10.47 -22.74 -29.07
C GLU A 79 -11.20 -21.40 -28.87
N ILE A 80 -10.49 -20.30 -28.57
CA ILE A 80 -11.14 -18.98 -28.53
C ILE A 80 -11.62 -18.54 -29.91
N SER A 81 -10.94 -18.96 -30.98
CA SER A 81 -11.38 -18.69 -32.35
C SER A 81 -12.73 -19.36 -32.68
N ASP A 82 -13.07 -20.45 -31.99
CA ASP A 82 -14.34 -21.17 -32.15
C ASP A 82 -15.43 -20.65 -31.18
N GLN A 83 -15.08 -20.50 -29.90
CA GLN A 83 -16.04 -20.21 -28.84
C GLN A 83 -16.23 -18.71 -28.57
N HIS A 84 -15.35 -17.83 -29.06
CA HIS A 84 -15.40 -16.36 -28.88
C HIS A 84 -15.38 -15.84 -27.42
N LEU A 85 -15.48 -16.71 -26.42
CA LEU A 85 -15.41 -16.39 -24.99
C LEU A 85 -14.54 -17.43 -24.27
N LEU A 86 -13.53 -16.94 -23.56
CA LEU A 86 -12.54 -17.73 -22.85
C LEU A 86 -12.37 -17.22 -21.42
N PHE A 87 -12.40 -18.11 -20.45
CA PHE A 87 -12.03 -17.83 -19.06
C PHE A 87 -10.67 -18.47 -18.73
N ILE A 88 -9.81 -17.68 -18.08
CA ILE A 88 -8.52 -18.13 -17.56
C ILE A 88 -8.55 -17.90 -16.03
N GLY A 89 -8.48 -18.97 -15.25
CA GLY A 89 -8.79 -18.96 -13.81
C GLY A 89 -7.77 -19.64 -12.88
N LYS A 90 -8.00 -19.47 -11.56
CA LYS A 90 -7.53 -20.28 -10.40
C LYS A 90 -6.01 -20.41 -10.14
N ASP A 91 -5.15 -19.99 -11.06
CA ASP A 91 -3.70 -20.03 -10.83
C ASP A 91 -3.15 -18.71 -10.29
N LYS A 92 -2.73 -18.71 -9.01
CA LYS A 92 -2.09 -17.55 -8.34
C LYS A 92 -0.62 -17.38 -8.68
N LYS A 93 0.04 -18.41 -9.24
CA LYS A 93 1.47 -18.37 -9.57
C LYS A 93 1.72 -17.69 -10.91
N ILE A 94 0.71 -17.71 -11.79
CA ILE A 94 0.79 -17.14 -13.14
C ILE A 94 -0.10 -15.92 -13.23
N ARG A 95 0.45 -14.84 -13.79
CA ARG A 95 -0.34 -13.67 -14.18
C ARG A 95 -1.18 -14.00 -15.40
N LYS A 96 -2.44 -14.34 -15.16
CA LYS A 96 -3.40 -14.75 -16.19
C LYS A 96 -3.57 -13.70 -17.30
N THR A 97 -3.49 -12.40 -16.98
CA THR A 97 -3.51 -11.32 -17.98
C THR A 97 -2.36 -11.44 -18.99
N ASN A 98 -1.18 -11.90 -18.59
CA ASN A 98 -0.08 -12.14 -19.54
C ASN A 98 -0.40 -13.31 -20.47
N VAL A 99 -1.07 -14.35 -19.97
CA VAL A 99 -1.54 -15.46 -20.80
C VAL A 99 -2.62 -14.99 -21.76
N ALA A 100 -3.55 -14.16 -21.32
CA ALA A 100 -4.55 -13.54 -22.18
C ALA A 100 -3.91 -12.68 -23.29
N ARG A 101 -2.92 -11.85 -22.95
CA ARG A 101 -2.14 -11.06 -23.91
C ARG A 101 -1.36 -11.94 -24.89
N ALA A 102 -0.82 -13.07 -24.44
CA ALA A 102 -0.13 -14.03 -25.29
C ALA A 102 -1.09 -14.77 -26.25
N VAL A 103 -2.28 -15.13 -25.79
CA VAL A 103 -3.34 -15.68 -26.65
C VAL A 103 -3.78 -14.65 -27.69
N ALA A 104 -3.97 -13.39 -27.28
CA ALA A 104 -4.26 -12.29 -28.18
C ALA A 104 -3.14 -12.07 -29.20
N TYR A 105 -1.87 -12.16 -28.78
CA TYR A 105 -0.71 -12.07 -29.65
C TYR A 105 -0.68 -13.20 -30.69
N LEU A 106 -1.04 -14.42 -30.33
CA LEU A 106 -1.10 -15.56 -31.26
C LEU A 106 -2.35 -15.55 -32.15
N SER A 107 -3.27 -14.62 -31.93
CA SER A 107 -4.45 -14.48 -32.79
C SER A 107 -4.04 -13.92 -34.17
N GLU A 108 -4.78 -14.35 -35.18
CA GLU A 108 -4.61 -13.93 -36.57
C GLU A 108 -5.72 -12.97 -36.99
N GLY A 109 -5.45 -12.11 -37.97
CA GLY A 109 -6.44 -11.21 -38.56
C GLY A 109 -5.88 -9.83 -38.88
N ASP A 110 -6.23 -9.32 -40.06
CA ASP A 110 -5.98 -7.94 -40.44
C ASP A 110 -7.06 -7.03 -39.81
N LYS A 111 -6.64 -5.90 -39.22
CA LYS A 111 -7.52 -4.90 -38.60
C LYS A 111 -8.31 -5.39 -37.38
N VAL A 112 -7.73 -6.31 -36.62
CA VAL A 112 -8.22 -6.67 -35.28
C VAL A 112 -7.67 -5.68 -34.27
N TYR A 113 -8.49 -5.23 -33.32
CA TYR A 113 -8.05 -4.36 -32.22
C TYR A 113 -7.99 -5.14 -30.91
N VAL A 114 -6.96 -4.94 -30.10
CA VAL A 114 -6.92 -5.44 -28.73
C VAL A 114 -7.46 -4.35 -27.82
N ARG A 115 -8.40 -4.71 -26.96
CA ARG A 115 -9.14 -3.82 -26.05
C ARG A 115 -9.03 -4.34 -24.63
N GLU A 116 -8.14 -3.76 -23.84
CA GLU A 116 -7.92 -4.21 -22.47
C GLU A 116 -8.64 -3.32 -21.46
N SER A 117 -9.24 -3.92 -20.43
CA SER A 117 -9.81 -3.20 -19.30
C SER A 117 -9.44 -3.87 -17.98
N THR A 118 -9.05 -3.03 -17.01
CA THR A 118 -8.75 -3.39 -15.62
C THR A 118 -9.84 -2.94 -14.65
N GLN A 119 -10.86 -2.24 -15.14
CA GLN A 119 -11.93 -1.72 -14.28
C GLN A 119 -12.88 -2.84 -13.86
N ALA A 120 -13.27 -2.85 -12.59
CA ALA A 120 -13.98 -3.97 -11.97
C ALA A 120 -15.39 -3.61 -11.49
N GLN A 121 -16.15 -2.72 -12.14
CA GLN A 121 -17.53 -2.44 -11.71
C GLN A 121 -18.49 -2.44 -12.90
N ASN A 122 -19.61 -3.17 -12.76
CA ASN A 122 -20.68 -3.30 -13.76
C ASN A 122 -20.19 -3.76 -15.15
N LEU A 123 -19.21 -4.67 -15.16
CA LEU A 123 -18.47 -5.02 -16.36
C LEU A 123 -19.37 -5.67 -17.44
N GLY A 124 -20.33 -6.51 -17.03
CA GLY A 124 -21.15 -7.27 -17.97
C GLY A 124 -22.02 -6.41 -18.88
N LEU A 125 -22.84 -5.53 -18.30
CA LEU A 125 -23.74 -4.66 -19.06
C LEU A 125 -22.98 -3.67 -19.95
N ALA A 126 -21.90 -3.09 -19.44
CA ALA A 126 -21.11 -2.15 -20.22
C ALA A 126 -20.31 -2.84 -21.34
N LEU A 127 -19.89 -4.10 -21.14
CA LEU A 127 -19.29 -4.92 -22.19
C LEU A 127 -20.30 -5.25 -23.28
N GLN A 128 -21.51 -5.71 -22.94
CA GLN A 128 -22.59 -5.97 -23.92
C GLN A 128 -22.86 -4.74 -24.79
N ARG A 129 -22.90 -3.54 -24.19
CA ARG A 129 -23.07 -2.27 -24.95
C ARG A 129 -21.90 -2.01 -25.89
N SER A 130 -20.68 -2.25 -25.41
CA SER A 130 -19.45 -2.05 -26.19
C SER A 130 -19.42 -3.00 -27.39
N LEU A 131 -19.77 -4.28 -27.21
CA LEU A 131 -19.87 -5.26 -28.30
C LEU A 131 -20.94 -4.91 -29.35
N ARG A 132 -22.02 -4.23 -28.94
CA ARG A 132 -23.05 -3.75 -29.88
C ARG A 132 -22.59 -2.51 -30.66
N LYS A 133 -21.86 -1.61 -29.99
CA LYS A 133 -21.40 -0.33 -30.54
C LYS A 133 -20.20 -0.51 -31.47
N ILE A 134 -19.21 -1.29 -31.06
CA ILE A 134 -17.98 -1.53 -31.80
C ILE A 134 -18.29 -2.50 -32.94
N LYS A 135 -17.98 -2.09 -34.17
CA LYS A 135 -18.22 -2.90 -35.37
C LYS A 135 -16.96 -3.58 -35.91
N SER A 136 -15.78 -3.12 -35.50
CA SER A 136 -14.52 -3.71 -35.90
C SER A 136 -14.22 -4.98 -35.07
N PRO A 137 -13.77 -6.08 -35.70
CA PRO A 137 -13.29 -7.25 -34.99
C PRO A 137 -12.29 -6.84 -33.89
N SER A 138 -12.48 -7.36 -32.68
CA SER A 138 -11.71 -6.92 -31.51
C SER A 138 -11.52 -8.06 -30.53
N ILE A 139 -10.38 -8.10 -29.84
CA ILE A 139 -10.08 -9.01 -28.74
C ILE A 139 -10.20 -8.20 -27.44
N PHE A 140 -11.23 -8.47 -26.65
CA PHE A 140 -11.46 -7.86 -25.34
C PHE A 140 -10.73 -8.66 -24.27
N ILE A 141 -9.82 -8.03 -23.53
CA ILE A 141 -9.14 -8.63 -22.38
C ILE A 141 -9.69 -7.96 -21.11
N LEU A 142 -10.34 -8.76 -20.27
CA LEU A 142 -10.97 -8.33 -19.03
C LEU A 142 -10.13 -8.88 -17.88
N SER A 143 -9.29 -8.01 -17.32
CA SER A 143 -8.30 -8.39 -16.31
C SER A 143 -8.89 -8.46 -14.91
N ASP A 144 -8.59 -9.53 -14.17
CA ASP A 144 -8.95 -9.74 -12.77
C ASP A 144 -10.46 -9.54 -12.48
N ALA A 145 -11.28 -10.02 -13.40
CA ALA A 145 -12.73 -9.96 -13.29
C ALA A 145 -13.22 -10.83 -12.13
N LYS A 146 -14.30 -10.36 -11.50
CA LYS A 146 -15.02 -11.06 -10.42
C LYS A 146 -16.46 -11.24 -10.84
N PHE A 147 -17.09 -12.33 -10.42
CA PHE A 147 -18.49 -12.62 -10.71
C PHE A 147 -19.40 -11.49 -10.24
N ASP A 148 -19.24 -11.04 -8.98
CA ASP A 148 -20.00 -9.94 -8.38
C ASP A 148 -19.91 -8.64 -9.18
N THR A 149 -18.80 -8.42 -9.87
CA THR A 149 -18.56 -7.19 -10.65
C THR A 149 -18.97 -7.32 -12.10
N PHE A 150 -18.99 -8.55 -12.62
CA PHE A 150 -19.54 -8.87 -13.93
C PHE A 150 -21.06 -8.73 -13.92
N GLY A 151 -21.71 -9.23 -12.87
CA GLY A 151 -23.13 -9.03 -12.58
C GLY A 151 -24.07 -9.63 -13.62
N LEU A 152 -23.68 -10.74 -14.25
CA LEU A 152 -24.41 -11.41 -15.33
C LEU A 152 -24.91 -12.77 -14.87
N ALA A 153 -26.15 -13.10 -15.24
CA ALA A 153 -26.66 -14.45 -15.09
C ALA A 153 -26.10 -15.37 -16.19
N HIS A 154 -26.29 -16.68 -16.06
CA HIS A 154 -25.90 -17.66 -17.06
C HIS A 154 -26.35 -17.29 -18.49
N ASP A 155 -27.61 -16.89 -18.65
CA ASP A 155 -28.20 -16.52 -19.95
C ASP A 155 -27.53 -15.29 -20.59
N ASP A 156 -26.96 -14.40 -19.77
CA ASP A 156 -26.26 -13.22 -20.25
C ASP A 156 -24.88 -13.54 -20.85
N PHE A 157 -24.22 -14.62 -20.39
CA PHE A 157 -22.97 -15.09 -21.00
C PHE A 157 -23.23 -15.69 -22.40
N ILE A 158 -24.34 -16.41 -22.56
CA ILE A 158 -24.78 -16.91 -23.88
C ILE A 158 -25.03 -15.72 -24.82
N GLU A 159 -25.71 -14.68 -24.34
CA GLU A 159 -25.97 -13.49 -25.13
C GLU A 159 -24.69 -12.71 -25.47
N LEU A 160 -23.73 -12.62 -24.53
CA LEU A 160 -22.41 -12.05 -24.76
C LEU A 160 -21.65 -12.79 -25.86
N GLU A 161 -21.55 -14.11 -25.75
CA GLU A 161 -20.87 -14.96 -26.72
C GLU A 161 -21.50 -14.82 -28.11
N ARG A 162 -22.84 -14.82 -28.17
CA ARG A 162 -23.60 -14.62 -29.41
C ARG A 162 -23.32 -13.26 -30.05
N GLN A 163 -23.25 -12.19 -29.24
CA GLN A 163 -22.91 -10.84 -29.71
C GLN A 163 -21.45 -10.74 -30.17
N ALA A 164 -20.54 -11.38 -29.45
CA ALA A 164 -19.13 -11.44 -29.80
C ALA A 164 -18.96 -12.14 -31.16
N ARG A 165 -19.54 -13.33 -31.31
CA ARG A 165 -19.53 -14.11 -32.56
C ARG A 165 -20.13 -13.33 -33.73
N LYS A 166 -21.27 -12.64 -33.53
CA LYS A 166 -21.94 -11.84 -34.57
C LYS A 166 -21.05 -10.75 -35.17
N ASN A 167 -20.17 -10.15 -34.37
CA ASN A 167 -19.29 -9.06 -34.79
C ASN A 167 -17.81 -9.49 -34.88
N SER A 168 -17.53 -10.79 -34.84
CA SER A 168 -16.17 -11.35 -34.82
C SER A 168 -15.30 -10.75 -33.71
N HIS A 169 -15.87 -10.54 -32.53
CA HIS A 169 -15.13 -10.21 -31.32
C HIS A 169 -14.72 -11.47 -30.57
N TYR A 170 -13.62 -11.40 -29.84
CA TYR A 170 -13.15 -12.44 -28.92
C TYR A 170 -13.08 -11.83 -27.53
N ILE A 171 -13.46 -12.57 -26.50
CA ILE A 171 -13.46 -12.11 -25.12
C ILE A 171 -12.60 -13.06 -24.29
N ILE A 172 -11.57 -12.53 -23.64
CA ILE A 172 -10.73 -13.24 -22.69
C ILE A 172 -10.95 -12.63 -21.31
N VAL A 173 -11.50 -13.42 -20.41
CA VAL A 173 -11.73 -13.05 -19.00
C VAL A 173 -10.67 -13.72 -18.15
N THR A 174 -9.94 -12.93 -17.36
CA THR A 174 -9.03 -13.48 -16.36
C THR A 174 -9.63 -13.31 -14.97
N THR A 175 -9.54 -14.33 -14.12
CA THR A 175 -10.19 -14.31 -12.81
C THR A 175 -9.42 -15.15 -11.78
N ASP A 176 -9.46 -14.73 -10.52
CA ASP A 176 -8.97 -15.54 -9.39
C ASP A 176 -10.07 -16.44 -8.80
N GLU A 177 -11.33 -16.23 -9.20
CA GLU A 177 -12.46 -17.00 -8.71
C GLU A 177 -12.54 -18.36 -9.43
N PRO A 178 -12.93 -19.44 -8.72
CA PRO A 178 -13.06 -20.75 -9.32
C PRO A 178 -14.27 -20.81 -10.27
N LYS A 179 -14.30 -21.77 -11.20
CA LYS A 179 -15.39 -21.92 -12.20
C LYS A 179 -16.78 -21.96 -11.55
N ALA A 180 -16.87 -22.54 -10.35
CA ALA A 180 -18.11 -22.71 -9.60
C ALA A 180 -18.78 -21.37 -9.21
N GLU A 181 -18.02 -20.30 -8.95
CA GLU A 181 -18.58 -18.98 -8.57
C GLU A 181 -19.16 -18.25 -9.78
N TRP A 182 -18.75 -18.60 -11.00
CA TRP A 182 -19.19 -17.90 -12.21
C TRP A 182 -20.56 -18.35 -12.73
N GLU A 183 -21.11 -19.45 -12.18
CA GLU A 183 -22.37 -20.06 -12.62
C GLU A 183 -22.47 -20.31 -14.14
N ILE A 184 -21.32 -20.42 -14.81
CA ILE A 184 -21.25 -20.70 -16.24
C ILE A 184 -21.42 -22.21 -16.48
N GLY A 185 -22.19 -22.55 -17.50
CA GLY A 185 -22.45 -23.94 -17.86
C GLY A 185 -21.20 -24.63 -18.42
N GLU A 186 -21.27 -25.95 -18.58
CA GLU A 186 -20.15 -26.77 -19.07
C GLU A 186 -19.66 -26.40 -20.49
N ASN A 187 -20.47 -25.66 -21.25
CA ASN A 187 -20.17 -25.30 -22.63
C ASN A 187 -19.13 -24.17 -22.75
N PHE A 188 -18.84 -23.43 -21.68
CA PHE A 188 -17.87 -22.35 -21.73
C PHE A 188 -16.44 -22.84 -21.44
N LEU A 189 -15.48 -22.35 -22.22
CA LEU A 189 -14.06 -22.64 -22.01
C LEU A 189 -13.57 -21.99 -20.73
N PHE A 190 -13.18 -22.80 -19.75
CA PHE A 190 -12.61 -22.35 -18.50
C PHE A 190 -11.34 -23.11 -18.16
N TYR A 191 -10.21 -22.41 -18.15
CA TYR A 191 -8.91 -22.96 -17.82
C TYR A 191 -8.54 -22.70 -16.36
N GLU A 192 -8.80 -23.68 -15.49
CA GLU A 192 -8.54 -23.59 -14.04
C GLU A 192 -7.08 -23.85 -13.63
N SER A 193 -6.28 -24.53 -14.44
CA SER A 193 -4.88 -24.83 -14.09
C SER A 193 -3.99 -24.71 -15.31
N ILE A 194 -3.48 -23.49 -15.53
CA ILE A 194 -2.58 -23.20 -16.64
C ILE A 194 -1.11 -23.47 -16.30
N HIS A 195 -0.76 -23.51 -15.01
CA HIS A 195 0.60 -23.78 -14.52
C HIS A 195 1.26 -25.00 -15.16
N GLU A 196 0.57 -26.13 -15.25
CA GLU A 196 1.15 -27.38 -15.77
C GLU A 196 1.47 -27.29 -17.26
N HIS A 197 0.82 -26.36 -17.96
CA HIS A 197 0.94 -26.19 -19.40
C HIS A 197 1.83 -25.01 -19.82
N VAL A 198 2.14 -24.11 -18.86
CA VAL A 198 2.89 -22.87 -19.09
C VAL A 198 4.26 -22.90 -18.40
N GLN A 199 4.58 -23.94 -17.61
CA GLN A 199 5.89 -24.12 -16.96
C GLN A 199 7.07 -24.03 -17.95
N ASP A 200 6.92 -24.53 -19.17
CA ASP A 200 7.96 -24.49 -20.21
C ASP A 200 8.10 -23.10 -20.86
N CYS A 201 7.12 -22.21 -20.68
CA CYS A 201 7.19 -20.81 -21.10
C CYS A 201 7.65 -19.94 -19.93
N SER A 202 8.88 -20.15 -19.48
CA SER A 202 9.49 -19.33 -18.43
C SER A 202 9.42 -17.84 -18.73
N PHE A 203 9.35 -17.42 -20.00
CA PHE A 203 9.17 -16.03 -20.44
C PHE A 203 7.71 -15.50 -20.29
N LEU A 204 6.68 -16.36 -20.31
CA LEU A 204 5.32 -15.93 -19.90
C LEU A 204 5.25 -15.65 -18.40
N VAL A 205 6.13 -16.32 -17.65
CA VAL A 205 6.35 -16.11 -16.23
C VAL A 205 7.33 -14.94 -15.98
N ASN A 206 8.35 -14.72 -16.84
CA ASN A 206 9.50 -13.83 -16.57
C ASN A 206 9.76 -12.71 -17.61
N THR A 207 9.36 -12.83 -18.88
CA THR A 207 9.66 -11.84 -19.95
C THR A 207 8.50 -10.91 -20.28
N LEU A 208 7.26 -11.38 -20.15
CA LEU A 208 6.15 -10.47 -19.83
C LEU A 208 6.14 -10.11 -18.33
N SER A 209 7.28 -10.22 -17.64
CA SER A 209 7.35 -9.65 -16.30
C SER A 209 7.01 -8.17 -16.45
N GLU A 210 6.06 -7.73 -15.64
CA GLU A 210 5.73 -6.31 -15.55
C GLU A 210 6.99 -5.47 -15.39
N GLU A 211 8.04 -5.99 -14.77
CA GLU A 211 9.33 -5.30 -14.68
C GLU A 211 9.88 -4.86 -16.04
N LYS A 212 9.91 -5.75 -17.05
CA LYS A 212 10.38 -5.40 -18.41
C LYS A 212 9.41 -4.46 -19.12
N LEU A 213 8.10 -4.63 -18.91
CA LEU A 213 7.07 -3.72 -19.44
C LEU A 213 7.21 -2.31 -18.85
N PHE A 214 7.39 -2.21 -17.54
CA PHE A 214 7.62 -0.95 -16.83
C PHE A 214 8.97 -0.34 -17.18
N GLU A 215 10.01 -1.15 -17.36
CA GLU A 215 11.31 -0.67 -17.82
C GLU A 215 11.17 -0.06 -19.22
N LYS A 216 10.53 -0.77 -20.16
CA LYS A 216 10.26 -0.26 -21.52
C LYS A 216 9.41 1.02 -21.49
N TRP A 217 8.27 1.00 -20.78
CA TRP A 217 7.41 2.18 -20.63
C TRP A 217 8.19 3.37 -20.09
N TYR A 218 8.99 3.17 -19.03
CA TYR A 218 9.78 4.25 -18.44
C TYR A 218 10.88 4.76 -19.39
N THR A 219 11.52 3.88 -20.17
CA THR A 219 12.53 4.29 -21.15
C THR A 219 11.95 4.98 -22.37
N ASP A 220 10.70 4.67 -22.73
CA ASP A 220 10.00 5.27 -23.87
C ASP A 220 9.49 6.69 -23.57
N LEU A 221 9.38 7.06 -22.28
CA LEU A 221 9.11 8.44 -21.87
C LEU A 221 10.28 9.36 -22.25
N ASP A 222 9.96 10.59 -22.66
CA ASP A 222 10.99 11.61 -22.77
C ASP A 222 11.58 12.00 -21.40
N LYS A 223 12.70 12.72 -21.40
CA LYS A 223 13.42 13.09 -20.17
C LYS A 223 12.57 13.90 -19.18
N LYS A 224 11.67 14.76 -19.67
CA LYS A 224 10.78 15.55 -18.81
C LYS A 224 9.83 14.60 -18.08
N HIS A 225 9.16 13.72 -18.82
CA HIS A 225 8.19 12.79 -18.26
C HIS A 225 8.82 11.71 -17.38
N GLN A 226 10.06 11.29 -17.65
CA GLN A 226 10.84 10.41 -16.75
C GLN A 226 11.04 11.05 -15.37
N VAL A 227 11.35 12.36 -15.32
CA VAL A 227 11.55 13.08 -14.07
C VAL A 227 10.23 13.39 -13.36
N ILE A 228 9.15 13.68 -14.10
CA ILE A 228 7.81 13.80 -13.51
C ILE A 228 7.36 12.45 -12.91
N ALA A 229 7.61 11.32 -13.60
CA ALA A 229 7.31 9.99 -13.07
C ALA A 229 8.07 9.69 -11.77
N ILE A 230 9.31 10.18 -11.63
CA ILE A 230 10.05 10.14 -10.36
C ILE A 230 9.29 10.93 -9.30
N ALA A 231 8.95 12.20 -9.57
CA ALA A 231 8.25 13.04 -8.60
C ALA A 231 6.92 12.45 -8.13
N LEU A 232 6.09 11.97 -9.06
CA LEU A 232 4.85 11.27 -8.74
C LEU A 232 5.09 10.05 -7.84
N SER A 233 6.17 9.31 -8.09
CA SER A 233 6.54 8.15 -7.25
C SER A 233 7.12 8.55 -5.89
N LEU A 234 7.65 9.76 -5.72
CA LEU A 234 8.09 10.28 -4.44
C LEU A 234 6.92 10.76 -3.59
N PHE A 235 5.89 11.33 -4.22
CA PHE A 235 4.72 11.92 -3.56
C PHE A 235 3.42 11.16 -3.82
N ASP A 236 3.52 9.87 -4.12
CA ASP A 236 2.36 9.02 -4.31
C ASP A 236 1.44 9.04 -3.10
N GLY A 237 0.15 9.27 -3.36
CA GLY A 237 -0.89 9.36 -2.36
C GLY A 237 -1.06 10.73 -1.72
N VAL A 238 -0.47 11.83 -2.24
CA VAL A 238 -0.77 13.20 -1.79
C VAL A 238 -1.85 13.88 -2.64
N TYR A 239 -2.39 15.02 -2.18
CA TYR A 239 -3.31 15.83 -2.98
C TYR A 239 -2.59 16.49 -4.16
N GLY A 240 -3.31 16.75 -5.27
CA GLY A 240 -2.72 17.28 -6.51
C GLY A 240 -1.93 18.58 -6.30
N ASP A 241 -2.46 19.52 -5.54
CA ASP A 241 -1.78 20.78 -5.18
C ASP A 241 -0.49 20.53 -4.36
N GLN A 242 -0.52 19.63 -3.37
CA GLN A 242 0.69 19.22 -2.65
C GLN A 242 1.72 18.58 -3.58
N LEU A 243 1.28 17.75 -4.52
CA LEU A 243 2.16 17.09 -5.49
C LEU A 243 2.89 18.14 -6.34
N PHE A 244 2.17 19.10 -6.94
CA PHE A 244 2.79 20.11 -7.80
C PHE A 244 3.76 21.00 -7.00
N SER A 245 3.32 21.49 -5.82
CA SER A 245 4.17 22.30 -4.94
C SER A 245 5.42 21.57 -4.46
N ALA A 246 5.29 20.29 -4.06
CA ALA A 246 6.41 19.48 -3.63
C ALA A 246 7.38 19.18 -4.79
N THR A 247 6.84 18.93 -5.98
CA THR A 247 7.64 18.69 -7.18
C THR A 247 8.40 19.95 -7.60
N GLU A 248 7.77 21.13 -7.48
CA GLU A 248 8.42 22.41 -7.75
C GLU A 248 9.60 22.64 -6.80
N LYS A 249 9.46 22.31 -5.50
CA LYS A 249 10.59 22.38 -4.55
C LYS A 249 11.77 21.49 -4.96
N ILE A 250 11.51 20.30 -5.52
CA ILE A 250 12.59 19.43 -6.05
C ILE A 250 13.17 20.01 -7.35
N ALA A 251 12.32 20.51 -8.25
CA ALA A 251 12.71 21.13 -9.50
C ALA A 251 13.68 22.31 -9.28
N GLN A 252 13.36 23.17 -8.31
CA GLN A 252 14.14 24.36 -7.95
C GLN A 252 15.49 24.01 -7.31
N SER A 253 15.65 22.84 -6.66
CA SER A 253 16.90 22.51 -5.97
C SER A 253 18.01 22.07 -6.95
N HIS A 254 17.70 21.19 -7.90
CA HIS A 254 18.72 20.62 -8.78
C HIS A 254 18.23 20.19 -10.16
N TRP A 255 16.97 19.76 -10.31
CA TRP A 255 16.53 19.18 -11.58
C TRP A 255 16.42 20.22 -12.72
N SER A 256 16.00 21.45 -12.43
CA SER A 256 15.87 22.53 -13.42
C SER A 256 17.18 22.91 -14.10
N SER A 257 18.32 22.71 -13.44
CA SER A 257 19.65 22.93 -14.05
C SER A 257 19.95 22.01 -15.24
N LYS A 258 19.28 20.86 -15.32
CA LYS A 258 19.48 19.85 -16.37
C LYS A 258 18.28 19.72 -17.32
N ILE A 259 17.08 20.03 -16.83
CA ILE A 259 15.82 19.96 -17.57
C ILE A 259 15.03 21.22 -17.25
N PRO A 260 15.27 22.34 -17.94
CA PRO A 260 14.57 23.61 -17.68
C PRO A 260 13.04 23.49 -17.81
N GLU A 261 12.56 22.57 -18.64
CA GLU A 261 11.14 22.32 -18.90
C GLU A 261 10.39 21.71 -17.71
N ILE A 262 11.10 21.33 -16.63
CA ILE A 262 10.51 20.84 -15.38
C ILE A 262 9.95 21.98 -14.51
N GLN A 263 10.22 23.24 -14.84
CA GLN A 263 9.64 24.38 -14.15
C GLN A 263 8.19 24.58 -14.62
N GLY A 264 7.24 24.64 -13.69
CA GLY A 264 5.82 24.84 -13.99
C GLY A 264 5.13 23.61 -14.56
N ILE A 265 5.28 22.46 -13.91
CA ILE A 265 4.54 21.23 -14.25
C ILE A 265 3.04 21.49 -14.04
N ASP A 266 2.23 21.06 -15.02
CA ASP A 266 0.77 21.19 -14.98
C ASP A 266 0.09 19.85 -15.32
N TYR A 267 -1.23 19.75 -15.18
CA TYR A 267 -2.04 18.57 -15.45
C TYR A 267 -1.87 18.03 -16.88
N CYS A 268 -1.55 18.89 -17.84
CA CYS A 268 -1.31 18.46 -19.22
C CYS A 268 -0.06 17.57 -19.36
N ASP A 269 0.93 17.76 -18.50
CA ASP A 269 2.17 16.97 -18.46
C ASP A 269 1.97 15.58 -17.86
N LEU A 270 0.83 15.33 -17.21
CA LEU A 270 0.49 14.02 -16.67
C LEU A 270 -0.12 13.09 -17.73
N LYS A 271 -0.49 13.62 -18.91
CA LYS A 271 -1.14 12.83 -19.97
C LYS A 271 -0.32 11.61 -20.42
N PRO A 272 1.01 11.71 -20.67
CA PRO A 272 1.81 10.54 -21.08
C PRO A 272 2.03 9.52 -19.95
N LEU A 273 1.73 9.92 -18.71
CA LEU A 273 1.92 9.10 -17.50
C LEU A 273 0.66 8.34 -17.10
N LYS A 274 -0.49 8.65 -17.73
CA LYS A 274 -1.80 8.02 -17.46
C LYS A 274 -1.85 6.49 -17.45
N PRO A 275 -1.05 5.75 -18.25
CA PRO A 275 -1.08 4.29 -18.18
C PRO A 275 -0.70 3.73 -16.80
N ILE A 276 0.08 4.48 -16.01
CA ILE A 276 0.57 4.05 -14.69
C ILE A 276 0.01 4.93 -13.56
N PHE A 277 -0.23 6.21 -13.84
CA PHE A 277 -0.67 7.18 -12.85
C PHE A 277 -2.09 7.62 -13.10
N SER A 278 -2.86 7.64 -12.03
CA SER A 278 -4.27 7.98 -12.08
C SER A 278 -4.56 9.12 -11.12
N LEU A 279 -5.28 10.12 -11.61
CA LEU A 279 -5.84 11.19 -10.80
C LEU A 279 -7.27 10.82 -10.47
N TYR A 280 -7.58 10.72 -9.18
CA TYR A 280 -8.94 10.45 -8.72
C TYR A 280 -9.42 11.54 -7.78
N ASN A 281 -10.71 11.85 -7.84
CA ASN A 281 -11.36 12.76 -6.88
C ASN A 281 -11.62 12.01 -5.55
N LYS A 282 -10.74 12.21 -4.57
CA LYS A 282 -10.85 11.60 -3.23
C LYS A 282 -11.91 12.27 -2.36
N SER A 283 -12.18 13.55 -2.62
CA SER A 283 -13.23 14.34 -1.99
C SER A 283 -13.89 15.23 -3.02
N LYS A 284 -15.10 15.73 -2.74
CA LYS A 284 -15.96 16.46 -3.70
C LYS A 284 -15.28 17.58 -4.49
N ASN A 285 -14.12 18.10 -4.08
CA ASN A 285 -13.41 19.18 -4.75
C ASN A 285 -11.87 18.99 -4.84
N ARG A 286 -11.30 17.79 -4.63
CA ARG A 286 -9.84 17.61 -4.67
C ARG A 286 -9.41 16.30 -5.30
N GLU A 287 -8.59 16.42 -6.34
CA GLU A 287 -7.88 15.31 -6.97
C GLU A 287 -6.67 14.91 -6.12
N SER A 288 -6.45 13.61 -5.96
CA SER A 288 -5.20 13.04 -5.45
C SER A 288 -4.50 12.26 -6.55
N ALA A 289 -3.19 12.39 -6.59
CA ALA A 289 -2.36 11.56 -7.45
C ALA A 289 -2.05 10.25 -6.73
N GLU A 290 -2.58 9.16 -7.26
CA GLU A 290 -2.35 7.82 -6.73
C GLU A 290 -1.83 6.93 -7.88
N LEU A 291 -0.74 6.22 -7.62
CA LEU A 291 -0.35 5.06 -8.43
C LEU A 291 -1.40 3.96 -8.27
N ILE A 292 -1.52 3.11 -9.30
CA ILE A 292 -2.47 1.99 -9.27
C ILE A 292 -2.06 0.99 -8.18
N SER A 293 -0.76 0.85 -7.87
CA SER A 293 -0.30 0.10 -6.69
C SER A 293 1.09 0.47 -6.14
N ALA A 294 1.34 0.08 -4.88
CA ALA A 294 2.65 0.19 -4.22
C ALA A 294 3.78 -0.57 -4.98
N ARG A 295 3.42 -1.63 -5.72
CA ARG A 295 4.36 -2.39 -6.55
C ARG A 295 4.87 -1.54 -7.71
N GLU A 296 3.97 -0.88 -8.42
CA GLU A 296 4.34 -0.05 -9.58
C GLU A 296 5.22 1.11 -9.14
N ARG A 297 4.91 1.72 -8.00
CA ARG A 297 5.74 2.76 -7.41
C ARG A 297 7.18 2.28 -7.23
N TYR A 298 7.37 1.07 -6.70
CA TYR A 298 8.68 0.47 -6.58
C TYR A 298 9.33 0.24 -7.95
N LEU A 299 8.59 -0.25 -8.95
CA LEU A 299 9.13 -0.47 -10.30
C LEU A 299 9.57 0.84 -10.97
N VAL A 300 8.80 1.92 -10.85
CA VAL A 300 9.19 3.25 -11.35
C VAL A 300 10.45 3.71 -10.64
N LEU A 301 10.50 3.65 -9.30
CA LEU A 301 11.70 4.05 -8.54
C LEU A 301 12.91 3.15 -8.85
N ARG A 302 12.71 1.87 -9.14
CA ARG A 302 13.78 0.94 -9.54
C ARG A 302 14.38 1.33 -10.89
N ASN A 303 13.55 1.60 -11.88
CA ASN A 303 14.01 2.06 -13.19
C ASN A 303 14.66 3.45 -13.10
N ALA A 304 14.08 4.35 -12.32
CA ALA A 304 14.69 5.64 -12.00
C ALA A 304 16.03 5.49 -11.27
N TRP A 305 16.17 4.54 -10.36
CA TRP A 305 17.44 4.28 -9.67
C TRP A 305 18.52 3.77 -10.63
N LYS A 306 18.16 2.91 -11.59
CA LYS A 306 19.08 2.44 -12.64
C LYS A 306 19.53 3.58 -13.57
N LEU A 307 18.59 4.38 -14.08
CA LEU A 307 18.81 5.30 -15.20
C LEU A 307 19.04 6.76 -14.75
N HIS A 308 18.45 7.18 -13.64
CA HIS A 308 18.43 8.55 -13.11
C HIS A 308 18.83 8.60 -11.63
N ARG A 309 19.76 7.73 -11.20
CA ARG A 309 20.22 7.62 -9.80
C ARG A 309 20.52 8.98 -9.17
N ARG A 310 21.19 9.88 -9.91
CA ARG A 310 21.57 11.21 -9.41
C ARG A 310 20.34 12.07 -9.10
N GLN A 311 19.31 12.04 -9.95
CA GLN A 311 18.06 12.78 -9.73
C GLN A 311 17.36 12.33 -8.46
N VAL A 312 17.30 11.01 -8.23
CA VAL A 312 16.73 10.43 -7.00
C VAL A 312 17.55 10.85 -5.78
N ILE A 313 18.88 10.76 -5.83
CA ILE A 313 19.77 11.18 -4.74
C ILE A 313 19.59 12.66 -4.41
N HIS A 314 19.53 13.53 -5.43
CA HIS A 314 19.35 14.97 -5.22
C HIS A 314 17.96 15.35 -4.68
N ALA A 315 16.96 14.49 -4.85
CA ALA A 315 15.64 14.71 -4.27
C ALA A 315 15.64 14.47 -2.74
N LEU A 316 16.46 13.55 -2.23
CA LEU A 316 16.40 13.14 -0.82
C LEU A 316 16.59 14.30 0.19
N PRO A 317 17.57 15.22 0.06
CA PRO A 317 17.66 16.36 0.97
C PRO A 317 16.45 17.30 0.91
N VAL A 318 15.77 17.38 -0.25
CA VAL A 318 14.53 18.15 -0.37
C VAL A 318 13.39 17.44 0.35
N LEU A 319 13.30 16.11 0.26
CA LEU A 319 12.31 15.34 1.02
C LEU A 319 12.50 15.52 2.54
N GLU A 320 13.75 15.46 3.01
CA GLU A 320 14.08 15.74 4.41
C GLU A 320 13.62 17.15 4.84
N LYS A 321 13.91 18.16 4.01
CA LYS A 321 13.51 19.54 4.24
C LYS A 321 11.98 19.69 4.30
N ILE A 322 11.25 19.08 3.36
CA ILE A 322 9.78 19.09 3.34
C ILE A 322 9.22 18.46 4.62
N VAL A 323 9.78 17.34 5.09
CA VAL A 323 9.35 16.72 6.35
C VAL A 323 9.58 17.65 7.54
N LYS A 324 10.76 18.27 7.64
CA LYS A 324 11.09 19.20 8.73
C LYS A 324 10.16 20.41 8.73
N GLU A 325 9.99 21.05 7.58
CA GLU A 325 9.12 22.21 7.39
C GLU A 325 7.63 21.88 7.67
N SER A 326 7.17 20.66 7.40
CA SER A 326 5.78 20.27 7.66
C SER A 326 5.32 20.43 9.11
N THR A 327 6.27 20.55 10.05
CA THR A 327 5.98 20.71 11.49
C THR A 327 5.96 22.16 11.96
N VAL A 328 6.44 23.10 11.14
CA VAL A 328 6.64 24.52 11.54
C VAL A 328 6.11 25.53 10.53
N SER A 329 5.94 25.14 9.26
CA SER A 329 5.59 26.04 8.18
C SER A 329 4.07 26.15 7.98
N ASP A 330 3.64 27.37 7.66
CA ASP A 330 2.25 27.72 7.33
C ASP A 330 1.98 27.71 5.81
N ASP A 331 2.85 27.10 5.00
CA ASP A 331 2.62 26.92 3.55
C ASP A 331 1.31 26.14 3.33
N CYS A 332 0.25 26.89 2.99
CA CYS A 332 -1.11 26.37 2.94
C CYS A 332 -1.32 25.43 1.76
N GLU A 333 -0.54 25.58 0.69
CA GLU A 333 -0.60 24.76 -0.51
C GLU A 333 0.12 23.43 -0.27
N LEU A 334 1.36 23.46 0.23
CA LEU A 334 2.12 22.24 0.45
C LEU A 334 1.69 21.47 1.69
N TYR A 335 1.48 22.16 2.82
CA TYR A 335 1.23 21.52 4.11
C TYR A 335 -0.25 21.52 4.48
N GLY A 336 -0.96 22.63 4.24
CA GLY A 336 -2.38 22.73 4.54
C GLY A 336 -2.72 22.40 6.01
N ASN A 337 -3.72 21.54 6.23
CA ASN A 337 -4.14 21.10 7.57
C ASN A 337 -3.32 19.91 8.10
N GLU A 338 -3.55 19.50 9.35
CA GLU A 338 -2.80 18.39 9.97
C GLU A 338 -2.94 17.06 9.21
N GLU A 339 -4.10 16.79 8.62
CA GLU A 339 -4.31 15.59 7.78
C GLU A 339 -3.38 15.59 6.56
N ARG A 340 -3.30 16.72 5.85
CA ARG A 340 -2.41 16.93 4.70
C ARG A 340 -0.94 16.82 5.08
N LYS A 341 -0.55 17.34 6.24
CA LYS A 341 0.79 17.18 6.82
C LYS A 341 1.13 15.73 7.12
N VAL A 342 0.18 14.96 7.65
CA VAL A 342 0.36 13.52 7.86
C VAL A 342 0.52 12.78 6.53
N GLN A 343 -0.32 13.10 5.55
CA GLN A 343 -0.30 12.44 4.24
C GLN A 343 1.02 12.66 3.48
N ILE A 344 1.56 13.88 3.46
CA ILE A 344 2.87 14.14 2.83
C ILE A 344 4.01 13.42 3.56
N ARG A 345 3.98 13.36 4.89
CA ARG A 345 4.97 12.59 5.68
C ARG A 345 4.89 11.09 5.41
N LEU A 346 3.69 10.53 5.24
CA LEU A 346 3.49 9.13 4.89
C LEU A 346 4.00 8.83 3.48
N ALA A 347 3.70 9.68 2.50
CA ALA A 347 4.17 9.55 1.13
C ALA A 347 5.70 9.58 1.06
N ILE A 348 6.34 10.52 1.76
CA ILE A 348 7.81 10.63 1.84
C ILE A 348 8.42 9.43 2.56
N SER A 349 7.83 8.97 3.67
CA SER A 349 8.28 7.77 4.38
C SER A 349 8.29 6.54 3.46
N GLU A 350 7.24 6.37 2.65
CA GLU A 350 7.14 5.31 1.66
C GLU A 350 8.20 5.44 0.54
N ALA A 351 8.47 6.66 0.07
CA ALA A 351 9.49 6.93 -0.94
C ALA A 351 10.88 6.57 -0.44
N ILE A 352 11.26 7.08 0.74
CA ILE A 352 12.56 6.82 1.36
C ILE A 352 12.74 5.32 1.61
N SER A 353 11.68 4.63 2.06
CA SER A 353 11.68 3.18 2.24
C SER A 353 12.01 2.44 0.94
N ASN A 354 11.31 2.75 -0.16
CA ASN A 354 11.54 2.16 -1.47
C ASN A 354 12.97 2.43 -1.98
N ILE A 355 13.45 3.67 -1.85
CA ILE A 355 14.80 4.03 -2.27
C ILE A 355 15.85 3.26 -1.46
N GLY A 356 15.67 3.13 -0.14
CA GLY A 356 16.59 2.40 0.73
C GLY A 356 16.72 0.91 0.42
N LEU A 357 15.67 0.31 -0.13
CA LEU A 357 15.68 -1.08 -0.61
C LEU A 357 16.38 -1.22 -1.95
N LEU A 358 16.22 -0.23 -2.84
CA LEU A 358 16.89 -0.19 -4.13
C LEU A 358 18.38 0.14 -4.01
N SER A 359 18.76 0.91 -2.99
CA SER A 359 20.14 1.28 -2.74
C SER A 359 20.91 0.10 -2.12
N GLN A 360 21.73 -0.55 -2.94
CA GLN A 360 22.77 -1.48 -2.46
C GLN A 360 23.80 -0.76 -1.58
N ASP A 361 24.07 0.50 -1.89
CA ASP A 361 24.87 1.42 -1.10
C ASP A 361 23.98 2.08 -0.05
N SER A 362 23.97 1.53 1.18
CA SER A 362 23.07 1.98 2.25
C SER A 362 23.29 3.44 2.64
N LYS A 363 24.47 4.01 2.32
CA LYS A 363 24.93 5.24 2.95
C LYS A 363 24.01 6.42 2.67
N VAL A 364 23.69 6.70 1.40
CA VAL A 364 22.91 7.92 1.05
C VAL A 364 21.53 7.94 1.70
N THR A 365 20.81 6.81 1.69
CA THR A 365 19.49 6.75 2.33
C THR A 365 19.61 6.75 3.84
N GLU A 366 20.62 6.08 4.38
CA GLU A 366 20.91 6.05 5.82
C GLU A 366 21.25 7.44 6.37
N GLU A 367 21.99 8.27 5.64
CA GLU A 367 22.30 9.66 6.04
C GLU A 367 21.02 10.48 6.24
N ILE A 368 20.06 10.36 5.33
CA ILE A 368 18.77 11.07 5.38
C ILE A 368 17.89 10.51 6.50
N LEU A 369 17.86 9.19 6.64
CA LEU A 369 17.13 8.53 7.73
C LEU A 369 17.69 8.94 9.11
N LEU A 370 19.02 9.04 9.26
CA LEU A 370 19.67 9.51 10.49
C LEU A 370 19.42 11.00 10.75
N ALA A 371 19.40 11.83 9.71
CA ALA A 371 19.07 13.26 9.83
C ALA A 371 17.62 13.50 10.29
N LEU A 372 16.69 12.62 9.89
CA LEU A 372 15.30 12.61 10.37
C LEU A 372 15.19 12.00 11.78
N ALA A 373 15.91 10.90 12.05
CA ALA A 373 15.89 10.20 13.33
C ALA A 373 16.46 11.03 14.49
N SER A 374 17.46 11.87 14.20
CA SER A 374 18.07 12.77 15.19
C SER A 374 17.22 14.00 15.54
N SER A 375 16.04 14.16 14.93
CA SER A 375 15.12 15.26 15.25
C SER A 375 14.50 15.11 16.64
N GLN A 376 14.36 16.24 17.34
CA GLN A 376 13.62 16.30 18.61
C GLN A 376 12.10 16.10 18.41
N ASN A 377 11.58 16.37 17.20
CA ASN A 377 10.16 16.28 16.92
C ASN A 377 9.75 14.85 16.54
N ILE A 378 8.85 14.25 17.33
CA ILE A 378 8.35 12.89 17.12
C ILE A 378 7.74 12.66 15.74
N GLN A 379 7.07 13.66 15.15
CA GLN A 379 6.46 13.54 13.83
C GLN A 379 7.50 13.40 12.72
N ILE A 380 8.69 13.98 12.91
CA ILE A 380 9.84 13.86 12.00
C ILE A 380 10.50 12.49 12.18
N GLN A 381 10.75 12.09 13.43
CA GLN A 381 11.27 10.75 13.77
C GLN A 381 10.38 9.64 13.20
N ALA A 382 9.06 9.81 13.28
CA ALA A 382 8.07 8.86 12.76
C ALA A 382 8.24 8.58 11.26
N VAL A 383 8.70 9.55 10.46
CA VAL A 383 8.95 9.35 9.03
C VAL A 383 10.09 8.35 8.81
N ALA A 384 11.21 8.54 9.51
CA ALA A 384 12.35 7.62 9.45
C ALA A 384 11.98 6.24 9.99
N ALA A 385 11.29 6.21 11.12
CA ALA A 385 10.87 4.98 11.77
C ALA A 385 9.93 4.14 10.89
N SER A 386 8.91 4.77 10.33
CA SER A 386 7.99 4.13 9.38
C SER A 386 8.72 3.68 8.10
N ALA A 387 9.69 4.46 7.61
CA ALA A 387 10.42 4.10 6.40
C ALA A 387 11.26 2.83 6.57
N LEU A 388 11.96 2.70 7.71
CA LEU A 388 12.70 1.51 8.08
C LEU A 388 11.78 0.31 8.34
N ALA A 389 10.71 0.49 9.11
CA ALA A 389 9.74 -0.58 9.40
C ALA A 389 9.18 -1.25 8.14
N LYS A 390 8.93 -0.45 7.09
CA LYS A 390 8.39 -0.93 5.80
C LYS A 390 9.36 -1.82 5.01
N TRP A 391 10.65 -1.86 5.33
CA TRP A 391 11.56 -2.86 4.76
C TRP A 391 11.10 -4.28 5.09
N ARG A 392 10.37 -4.45 6.19
CA ARG A 392 9.84 -5.73 6.66
C ARG A 392 8.41 -6.06 6.18
N SER A 393 7.74 -5.15 5.48
CA SER A 393 6.30 -5.29 5.14
C SER A 393 6.02 -6.54 4.26
N PRO A 394 5.36 -7.59 4.79
CA PRO A 394 5.15 -8.83 4.03
C PRO A 394 4.24 -8.63 2.81
N ASP A 395 3.20 -7.81 2.95
CA ASP A 395 2.24 -7.53 1.86
C ASP A 395 2.88 -6.77 0.71
N LYS A 396 3.86 -5.91 1.03
CA LYS A 396 4.57 -5.14 0.02
C LYS A 396 5.50 -6.01 -0.81
N TRP A 397 5.95 -7.16 -0.30
CA TRP A 397 6.99 -7.97 -0.93
C TRP A 397 6.53 -9.36 -1.39
N LYS A 398 5.25 -9.72 -1.23
CA LYS A 398 4.70 -10.98 -1.75
C LYS A 398 5.02 -11.26 -3.22
N TRP A 399 5.30 -10.21 -4.01
CA TRP A 399 5.66 -10.30 -5.41
C TRP A 399 7.16 -10.19 -5.72
N LEU A 400 7.98 -9.76 -4.77
CA LEU A 400 9.43 -9.96 -4.84
C LEU A 400 9.73 -11.38 -4.32
N LEU A 401 10.73 -12.04 -4.89
CA LEU A 401 11.10 -13.42 -4.55
C LEU A 401 11.17 -13.63 -3.02
N LYS A 402 10.67 -14.76 -2.50
CA LYS A 402 10.60 -15.03 -1.04
C LYS A 402 11.91 -14.73 -0.30
N ASP A 403 13.05 -15.00 -0.93
CA ASP A 403 14.38 -14.77 -0.34
C ASP A 403 14.66 -13.29 -0.04
N THR A 404 14.01 -12.37 -0.77
CA THR A 404 14.17 -10.92 -0.53
C THR A 404 13.52 -10.45 0.77
N GLN A 405 12.47 -11.12 1.24
CA GLN A 405 11.80 -10.72 2.48
C GLN A 405 12.72 -10.94 3.69
N ILE A 406 13.34 -12.12 3.77
CA ILE A 406 14.27 -12.47 4.85
C ILE A 406 15.48 -11.53 4.81
N GLU A 407 15.99 -11.23 3.61
CA GLU A 407 17.11 -10.31 3.45
C GLU A 407 16.78 -8.88 3.91
N ASN A 408 15.60 -8.37 3.56
CA ASN A 408 15.18 -7.03 3.94
C ASN A 408 14.90 -6.93 5.44
N GLU A 409 14.34 -7.98 6.04
CA GLU A 409 14.16 -8.07 7.50
C GLU A 409 15.52 -8.02 8.20
N ARG A 410 16.47 -8.86 7.79
CA ARG A 410 17.83 -8.85 8.32
C ARG A 410 18.48 -7.48 8.17
N LYS A 411 18.40 -6.88 6.98
CA LYS A 411 18.96 -5.55 6.70
C LYS A 411 18.38 -4.46 7.62
N MET A 412 17.08 -4.52 7.89
CA MET A 412 16.42 -3.61 8.84
C MET A 412 17.00 -3.78 10.25
N ILE A 413 17.03 -5.01 10.78
CA ILE A 413 17.53 -5.28 12.14
C ILE A 413 19.00 -4.92 12.28
N GLU A 414 19.85 -5.24 11.30
CA GLU A 414 21.26 -4.84 11.27
C GLU A 414 21.42 -3.32 11.31
N THR A 415 20.57 -2.57 10.58
CA THR A 415 20.59 -1.11 10.61
C THR A 415 20.16 -0.57 11.97
N LEU A 416 19.10 -1.13 12.57
CA LEU A 416 18.65 -0.72 13.91
C LEU A 416 19.71 -0.98 14.98
N ASN A 417 20.37 -2.15 14.95
CA ASN A 417 21.46 -2.46 15.89
C ASN A 417 22.64 -1.51 15.73
N ARG A 418 23.03 -1.21 14.48
CA ARG A 418 24.08 -0.24 14.18
C ARG A 418 23.76 1.14 14.72
N TRP A 419 22.50 1.56 14.63
CA TRP A 419 22.03 2.85 15.15
C TRP A 419 22.07 2.94 16.68
N GLN A 420 22.17 1.81 17.38
CA GLN A 420 22.42 1.80 18.81
C GLN A 420 23.91 1.93 19.17
N GLU A 421 24.83 1.79 18.22
CA GLU A 421 26.28 1.90 18.46
C GLU A 421 26.74 3.36 18.32
N GLU A 422 27.00 4.02 19.46
CA GLU A 422 27.35 5.44 19.51
C GLU A 422 28.55 5.78 18.62
N SER A 423 29.60 4.95 18.61
CA SER A 423 30.84 5.21 17.86
C SER A 423 30.60 5.38 16.36
N GLN A 424 29.67 4.62 15.79
CA GLN A 424 29.36 4.68 14.36
C GLN A 424 28.51 5.90 14.04
N VAL A 425 27.43 6.10 14.79
CA VAL A 425 26.45 7.16 14.55
C VAL A 425 27.01 8.54 14.87
N LYS A 426 27.80 8.68 15.94
CA LYS A 426 28.35 9.97 16.40
C LYS A 426 29.24 10.64 15.37
N SER A 427 30.03 9.85 14.62
CA SER A 427 30.87 10.38 13.54
C SER A 427 30.04 11.11 12.48
N PHE A 428 28.87 10.56 12.13
CA PHE A 428 27.94 11.15 11.19
C PHE A 428 27.17 12.33 11.79
N LEU A 429 26.67 12.19 13.02
CA LEU A 429 25.98 13.30 13.68
C LEU A 429 26.90 14.52 13.86
N THR A 430 28.20 14.31 14.06
CA THR A 430 29.17 15.41 14.20
C THR A 430 29.37 16.16 12.88
N SER A 431 29.18 15.52 11.73
CA SER A 431 29.23 16.20 10.43
C SER A 431 27.93 16.94 10.09
N LEU A 432 26.79 16.49 10.63
CA LEU A 432 25.49 17.14 10.43
C LEU A 432 25.25 18.36 11.33
N PHE A 433 25.69 18.30 12.59
CA PHE A 433 25.40 19.31 13.61
C PHE A 433 26.65 20.10 13.97
N LYS A 434 26.50 21.42 14.18
CA LYS A 434 27.62 22.24 14.68
C LYS A 434 27.88 21.90 16.15
N GLU A 435 29.13 22.01 16.60
CA GLU A 435 29.51 21.74 18.00
C GLU A 435 28.68 22.54 19.04
N SER A 436 28.10 23.68 18.64
CA SER A 436 27.20 24.48 19.47
C SER A 436 25.90 23.75 19.86
N ASP A 437 25.42 22.86 18.99
CA ASP A 437 24.10 22.24 19.10
C ASP A 437 24.13 21.01 20.05
N TYR A 438 25.32 20.58 20.47
CA TYR A 438 25.54 19.45 21.38
C TYR A 438 25.44 19.79 22.88
N LYS A 439 25.25 21.07 23.23
CA LYS A 439 25.31 21.52 24.63
C LYS A 439 23.99 21.37 25.41
N GLU A 440 22.90 20.96 24.75
CA GLU A 440 21.62 20.71 25.42
C GLU A 440 21.58 19.31 26.07
N SER A 441 20.70 19.12 27.07
CA SER A 441 20.63 17.92 27.91
C SER A 441 20.27 16.61 27.17
N ASN A 442 19.83 16.71 25.91
CA ASN A 442 19.46 15.57 25.08
C ASN A 442 20.35 15.56 23.83
N GLN A 443 21.18 14.53 23.68
CA GLN A 443 22.08 14.46 22.53
C GLN A 443 21.31 13.97 21.29
N PRO A 444 21.65 14.43 20.06
CA PRO A 444 21.06 13.92 18.82
C PRO A 444 21.05 12.39 18.72
N PHE A 445 22.02 11.72 19.36
CA PHE A 445 22.11 10.27 19.45
C PHE A 445 20.95 9.63 20.25
N ASP A 446 20.48 10.26 21.32
CA ASP A 446 19.34 9.78 22.11
C ASP A 446 18.06 9.75 21.28
N PHE A 447 17.87 10.75 20.42
CA PHE A 447 16.76 10.82 19.47
C PHE A 447 16.85 9.73 18.39
N VAL A 448 18.07 9.38 17.93
CA VAL A 448 18.26 8.24 17.03
C VAL A 448 17.83 6.94 17.71
N ARG A 449 18.25 6.67 18.95
CA ARG A 449 17.82 5.48 19.72
C ARG A 449 16.31 5.47 19.98
N ALA A 450 15.73 6.64 20.25
CA ALA A 450 14.27 6.79 20.39
C ALA A 450 13.54 6.49 19.07
N THR A 451 14.16 6.81 17.92
CA THR A 451 13.65 6.45 16.60
C THR A 451 13.79 4.94 16.31
N VAL A 452 14.82 4.28 16.84
CA VAL A 452 14.94 2.80 16.79
C VAL A 452 13.73 2.16 17.49
N ALA A 453 13.36 2.65 18.68
CA ALA A 453 12.15 2.20 19.38
C ALA A 453 10.88 2.40 18.54
N LEU A 454 10.70 3.58 17.96
CA LEU A 454 9.56 3.84 17.07
C LEU A 454 9.54 2.89 15.87
N SER A 455 10.69 2.62 15.27
CA SER A 455 10.82 1.74 14.10
C SER A 455 10.33 0.33 14.43
N LEU A 456 10.71 -0.18 15.60
CA LEU A 456 10.28 -1.47 16.12
C LEU A 456 8.76 -1.52 16.34
N GLY A 457 8.19 -0.42 16.85
CA GLY A 457 6.75 -0.27 17.04
C GLY A 457 5.99 -0.34 15.71
N TYR A 458 6.45 0.41 14.69
CA TYR A 458 5.85 0.36 13.35
C TYR A 458 6.02 -1.01 12.69
N SER A 459 7.17 -1.68 12.81
CA SER A 459 7.34 -3.00 12.20
C SER A 459 6.46 -4.06 12.86
N SER A 460 6.25 -3.98 14.18
CA SER A 460 5.34 -4.91 14.88
C SER A 460 3.89 -4.83 14.36
N GLU A 461 3.48 -3.70 13.76
CA GLU A 461 2.16 -3.59 13.16
C GLU A 461 2.03 -4.33 11.82
N LEU A 462 3.16 -4.53 11.14
CA LEU A 462 3.28 -5.21 9.85
C LEU A 462 3.49 -6.71 10.00
N ASP A 463 3.89 -7.16 11.18
CA ASP A 463 4.18 -8.56 11.46
C ASP A 463 2.92 -9.42 11.48
N THR A 464 3.12 -10.72 11.21
CA THR A 464 2.07 -11.71 11.46
C THR A 464 1.79 -11.74 12.96
N PRO A 465 0.52 -11.69 13.41
CA PRO A 465 0.19 -11.66 14.83
C PRO A 465 0.88 -12.77 15.62
N GLU A 466 1.48 -12.44 16.77
CA GLU A 466 2.25 -13.37 17.62
C GLU A 466 3.49 -14.02 16.99
N HIS A 467 3.99 -13.48 15.87
CA HIS A 467 5.21 -13.94 15.21
C HIS A 467 6.21 -12.79 15.03
N MET A 468 6.50 -12.07 16.12
CA MET A 468 7.61 -11.10 16.13
C MET A 468 8.93 -11.90 16.16
N PRO A 469 9.98 -11.51 15.41
CA PRO A 469 11.25 -12.21 15.39
C PRO A 469 11.93 -12.10 16.75
N GLU A 470 12.69 -13.13 17.11
CA GLU A 470 13.42 -13.16 18.37
C GLU A 470 14.36 -11.95 18.51
N GLU A 471 15.09 -11.58 17.45
CA GLU A 471 15.97 -10.41 17.43
C GLU A 471 15.22 -9.10 17.70
N SER A 472 13.98 -8.98 17.21
CA SER A 472 13.12 -7.82 17.46
C SER A 472 12.62 -7.80 18.91
N VAL A 473 12.34 -8.96 19.50
CA VAL A 473 11.95 -9.09 20.92
C VAL A 473 13.13 -8.74 21.84
N GLU A 474 14.34 -9.20 21.51
CA GLU A 474 15.55 -8.85 22.27
C GLU A 474 15.86 -7.34 22.17
N LEU A 475 15.74 -6.76 20.97
CA LEU A 475 15.87 -5.31 20.79
C LEU A 475 14.82 -4.54 21.62
N PHE A 476 13.56 -5.02 21.66
CA PHE A 476 12.52 -4.43 22.50
C PHE A 476 12.91 -4.42 23.99
N LYS A 477 13.43 -5.54 24.51
CA LYS A 477 13.90 -5.65 25.92
C LYS A 477 15.02 -4.69 26.26
N GLN A 478 15.95 -4.49 25.31
CA GLN A 478 17.04 -3.54 25.47
C GLN A 478 16.50 -2.10 25.58
N LEU A 479 15.60 -1.71 24.68
CA LEU A 479 15.08 -0.35 24.59
C LEU A 479 14.14 0.03 25.74
N ILE A 480 13.33 -0.90 26.24
CA ILE A 480 12.48 -0.64 27.41
C ILE A 480 13.27 -0.50 28.72
N SER A 481 14.47 -1.09 28.76
CA SER A 481 15.39 -0.99 29.90
C SER A 481 16.41 0.16 29.76
N ASP A 482 16.26 1.00 28.73
CA ASP A 482 17.18 2.10 28.42
C ASP A 482 17.25 3.13 29.54
N GLU A 483 18.44 3.66 29.83
CA GLU A 483 18.59 4.71 30.84
C GLU A 483 18.09 6.07 30.37
N ASN A 484 18.04 6.31 29.05
CA ASN A 484 17.62 7.58 28.49
C ASN A 484 16.08 7.73 28.51
N LEU A 485 15.61 8.79 29.17
CA LEU A 485 14.18 9.04 29.36
C LEU A 485 13.42 9.31 28.04
N VAL A 486 14.07 9.83 27.01
CA VAL A 486 13.48 10.07 25.68
C VAL A 486 13.23 8.75 24.96
N VAL A 487 14.19 7.82 25.04
CA VAL A 487 14.03 6.47 24.47
C VAL A 487 12.90 5.74 25.20
N GLN A 488 12.94 5.74 26.54
CA GLN A 488 11.87 5.15 27.34
C GLN A 488 10.50 5.76 27.03
N ASP A 489 10.42 7.08 26.86
CA ASP A 489 9.18 7.76 26.50
C ASP A 489 8.59 7.16 25.23
N ARG A 490 9.37 7.09 24.13
CA ARG A 490 8.91 6.49 22.86
C ARG A 490 8.54 5.02 22.99
N VAL A 491 9.32 4.25 23.75
CA VAL A 491 9.00 2.84 23.98
C VAL A 491 7.64 2.70 24.68
N LEU A 492 7.42 3.46 25.75
CA LEU A 492 6.24 3.33 26.59
C LEU A 492 4.98 3.97 25.96
N SER A 493 5.11 5.09 25.26
CA SER A 493 3.99 5.83 24.65
C SER A 493 3.56 5.31 23.29
N ASP A 494 4.49 4.82 22.47
CA ASP A 494 4.23 4.52 21.05
C ASP A 494 4.53 3.06 20.70
N THR A 495 5.69 2.54 21.08
CA THR A 495 6.11 1.18 20.68
C THR A 495 5.33 0.10 21.41
N LEU A 496 5.23 0.21 22.73
CA LEU A 496 4.60 -0.81 23.58
C LEU A 496 3.11 -1.02 23.26
N PRO A 497 2.27 0.03 23.09
CA PRO A 497 0.88 -0.16 22.69
C PRO A 497 0.72 -0.89 21.35
N ARG A 498 1.55 -0.55 20.35
CA ARG A 498 1.50 -1.17 19.01
C ARG A 498 1.91 -2.64 19.06
N THR A 499 3.00 -2.91 19.78
CA THR A 499 3.56 -4.25 19.92
C THR A 499 2.60 -5.15 20.69
N LEU A 500 2.09 -4.73 21.85
CA LEU A 500 1.14 -5.52 22.64
C LEU A 500 -0.18 -5.76 21.91
N ARG A 501 -0.66 -4.82 21.08
CA ARG A 501 -1.88 -5.04 20.28
C ARG A 501 -1.74 -6.24 19.34
N ARG A 502 -0.57 -6.44 18.74
CA ARG A 502 -0.33 -7.50 17.73
C ARG A 502 0.34 -8.76 18.30
N HIS A 503 1.13 -8.64 19.36
CA HIS A 503 1.98 -9.70 19.92
C HIS A 503 1.76 -9.85 21.44
N THR A 504 0.51 -9.81 21.88
CA THR A 504 0.15 -9.80 23.29
C THR A 504 0.71 -11.00 24.04
N ARG A 505 0.61 -12.21 23.45
CA ARG A 505 1.07 -13.44 24.11
C ARG A 505 2.59 -13.47 24.19
N GLN A 506 3.26 -13.09 23.10
CA GLN A 506 4.72 -13.12 23.02
C GLN A 506 5.36 -12.10 23.97
N ILE A 507 4.80 -10.89 24.07
CA ILE A 507 5.42 -9.78 24.79
C ILE A 507 4.98 -9.71 26.26
N SER A 508 3.83 -10.28 26.64
CA SER A 508 3.32 -10.15 28.02
C SER A 508 4.28 -10.71 29.07
N ASN A 509 4.92 -11.85 28.79
CA ASN A 509 5.87 -12.44 29.75
C ASN A 509 7.11 -11.56 29.92
N GLU A 510 7.59 -10.98 28.82
CA GLU A 510 8.75 -10.09 28.86
C GLU A 510 8.46 -8.82 29.65
N ILE A 511 7.27 -8.22 29.49
CA ILE A 511 6.85 -7.08 30.32
C ILE A 511 6.73 -7.47 31.79
N LYS A 512 6.18 -8.66 32.09
CA LYS A 512 6.07 -9.15 33.46
C LYS A 512 7.46 -9.27 34.12
N ASP A 513 8.43 -9.81 33.40
CA ASP A 513 9.80 -9.93 33.91
C ASP A 513 10.48 -8.56 34.05
N LEU A 514 10.19 -7.59 33.16
CA LEU A 514 10.67 -6.21 33.30
C LEU A 514 10.08 -5.50 34.52
N LEU A 515 8.79 -5.68 34.82
CA LEU A 515 8.16 -5.16 36.04
C LEU A 515 8.84 -5.67 37.32
N ARG A 516 9.54 -6.81 37.26
CA ARG A 516 10.29 -7.37 38.39
C ARG A 516 11.62 -6.66 38.63
N ILE A 517 12.28 -6.18 37.57
CA ILE A 517 13.66 -5.65 37.63
C ILE A 517 13.76 -4.13 37.42
N VAL A 518 12.66 -3.46 37.09
CA VAL A 518 12.62 -2.01 36.83
C VAL A 518 13.02 -1.20 38.07
N ARG A 519 13.73 -0.10 37.85
CA ARG A 519 14.15 0.81 38.93
C ARG A 519 12.93 1.52 39.56
N PRO A 520 12.96 1.82 40.87
CA PRO A 520 11.82 2.47 41.55
C PRO A 520 11.35 3.77 40.89
N GLU A 521 12.25 4.56 40.33
CA GLU A 521 11.94 5.84 39.67
C GLU A 521 11.16 5.69 38.35
N GLN A 522 11.25 4.53 37.70
CA GLN A 522 10.61 4.26 36.40
C GLN A 522 9.33 3.41 36.53
N ILE A 523 9.13 2.79 37.70
CA ILE A 523 8.10 1.77 37.90
C ILE A 523 6.70 2.26 37.60
N LEU A 524 6.37 3.48 38.02
CA LEU A 524 5.04 4.04 37.80
C LEU A 524 4.76 4.30 36.31
N ARG A 525 5.76 4.78 35.56
CA ARG A 525 5.63 4.98 34.11
C ARG A 525 5.38 3.65 33.41
N LEU A 526 6.12 2.60 33.78
CA LEU A 526 5.98 1.27 33.20
C LEU A 526 4.63 0.64 33.55
N ILE A 527 4.15 0.76 34.79
CA ILE A 527 2.82 0.29 35.22
C ILE A 527 1.73 0.95 34.37
N ILE A 528 1.75 2.28 34.24
CA ILE A 528 0.73 3.04 33.49
C ILE A 528 0.77 2.65 32.01
N ALA A 529 1.96 2.62 31.40
CA ALA A 529 2.13 2.29 30.00
C ALA A 529 1.69 0.86 29.69
N THR A 530 2.07 -0.11 30.53
CA THR A 530 1.64 -1.51 30.42
C THR A 530 0.13 -1.62 30.52
N SER A 531 -0.47 -0.94 31.50
CA SER A 531 -1.91 -0.98 31.73
C SER A 531 -2.70 -0.44 30.54
N LYS A 532 -2.31 0.74 30.03
CA LYS A 532 -2.93 1.33 28.83
C LYS A 532 -2.74 0.47 27.59
N SER A 533 -1.56 -0.14 27.44
CA SER A 533 -1.25 -0.99 26.29
C SER A 533 -2.04 -2.30 26.30
N LEU A 534 -2.20 -2.94 27.47
CA LEU A 534 -3.07 -4.11 27.64
C LEU A 534 -4.55 -3.75 27.41
N ALA A 535 -4.99 -2.60 27.90
CA ALA A 535 -6.35 -2.11 27.65
C ALA A 535 -6.61 -1.82 26.16
N SER A 536 -5.61 -1.31 25.44
CA SER A 536 -5.67 -1.18 23.97
C SER A 536 -5.73 -2.56 23.29
N ALA A 537 -4.89 -3.51 23.69
CA ALA A 537 -4.88 -4.87 23.16
C ALA A 537 -6.20 -5.62 23.41
N TYR A 538 -6.89 -5.34 24.53
CA TYR A 538 -8.19 -5.94 24.88
C TYR A 538 -9.25 -5.72 23.80
N GLN A 539 -9.20 -4.59 23.08
CA GLN A 539 -10.13 -4.29 21.99
C GLN A 539 -10.05 -5.31 20.83
N TYR A 540 -8.91 -5.99 20.70
CA TYR A 540 -8.64 -6.95 19.61
C TYR A 540 -8.56 -8.39 20.12
N LYS A 541 -8.11 -8.60 21.36
CA LYS A 541 -7.81 -9.93 21.94
C LYS A 541 -8.31 -10.05 23.39
N ARG A 542 -9.61 -9.80 23.57
CA ARG A 542 -10.30 -9.82 24.86
C ARG A 542 -9.92 -11.00 25.76
N ASP A 543 -10.14 -12.23 25.29
CA ASP A 543 -9.99 -13.42 26.13
C ASP A 543 -8.53 -13.63 26.54
N LEU A 544 -7.60 -13.39 25.63
CA LEU A 544 -6.16 -13.49 25.92
C LEU A 544 -5.73 -12.47 26.96
N VAL A 545 -6.18 -11.21 26.85
CA VAL A 545 -5.85 -10.17 27.84
C VAL A 545 -6.43 -10.53 29.21
N LEU A 546 -7.68 -11.01 29.28
CA LEU A 546 -8.28 -11.45 30.54
C LEU A 546 -7.51 -12.62 31.17
N GLN A 547 -7.09 -13.61 30.37
CA GLN A 547 -6.24 -14.71 30.84
C GLN A 547 -4.89 -14.22 31.40
N ILE A 548 -4.26 -13.25 30.73
CA ILE A 548 -3.02 -12.63 31.20
C ILE A 548 -3.25 -11.93 32.54
N LEU A 549 -4.31 -11.12 32.66
CA LEU A 549 -4.64 -10.40 33.89
C LEU A 549 -4.99 -11.34 35.05
N GLU A 550 -5.74 -12.42 34.79
CA GLU A 550 -6.06 -13.44 35.79
C GLU A 550 -4.82 -14.21 36.26
N SER A 551 -3.93 -14.56 35.33
CA SER A 551 -2.65 -15.19 35.63
C SER A 551 -1.78 -14.29 36.51
N TRP A 552 -1.62 -13.01 36.14
CA TRP A 552 -0.85 -12.04 36.92
C TRP A 552 -1.48 -11.77 38.28
N TYR A 553 -2.81 -11.70 38.36
CA TYR A 553 -3.53 -11.55 39.62
C TYR A 553 -3.27 -12.74 40.56
N THR A 554 -3.36 -13.96 40.05
CA THR A 554 -3.15 -15.19 40.82
C THR A 554 -1.72 -15.27 41.35
N GLU A 555 -0.73 -14.99 40.50
CA GLU A 555 0.69 -14.91 40.89
C GLU A 555 0.88 -13.85 42.00
N ALA A 556 0.30 -12.67 41.82
CA ALA A 556 0.44 -11.58 42.77
C ALA A 556 -0.27 -11.82 44.12
N GLN A 557 -1.38 -12.57 44.15
CA GLN A 557 -2.02 -12.99 45.40
C GLN A 557 -1.14 -13.97 46.18
N SER A 558 -0.43 -14.86 45.49
CA SER A 558 0.41 -15.87 46.15
C SER A 558 1.63 -15.28 46.87
N GLY A 559 2.13 -14.12 46.43
CA GLY A 559 3.29 -13.44 47.02
C GLY A 559 2.95 -12.21 47.87
N ARG A 560 1.67 -12.01 48.22
CA ARG A 560 1.22 -10.80 48.91
C ARG A 560 1.68 -10.76 50.37
N SER A 561 2.40 -9.69 50.74
CA SER A 561 2.75 -9.37 52.13
C SER A 561 1.53 -8.92 52.95
N GLU A 562 1.49 -9.24 54.24
CA GLU A 562 0.44 -8.77 55.16
C GLU A 562 0.41 -7.24 55.32
N ARG A 563 1.54 -6.57 55.09
CA ARG A 563 1.70 -5.11 55.19
C ARG A 563 2.26 -4.56 53.89
N VAL A 564 1.63 -3.49 53.40
CA VAL A 564 2.05 -2.73 52.20
C VAL A 564 2.85 -1.52 52.66
N PHE A 565 4.08 -1.40 52.16
CA PHE A 565 4.95 -0.25 52.42
C PHE A 565 5.07 0.58 51.15
N VAL A 566 4.56 1.82 51.18
CA VAL A 566 4.50 2.70 49.99
C VAL A 566 5.89 3.00 49.43
N ASP A 567 6.91 3.03 50.28
CA ASP A 567 8.32 3.25 49.93
C ASP A 567 9.02 2.02 49.36
N LYS A 568 8.41 0.83 49.45
CA LYS A 568 9.01 -0.44 49.01
C LYS A 568 7.95 -1.36 48.41
N LEU A 569 7.52 -1.02 47.20
CA LEU A 569 6.62 -1.88 46.44
C LEU A 569 7.32 -3.20 46.09
N THR A 570 6.75 -4.29 46.56
CA THR A 570 7.11 -5.66 46.16
C THR A 570 6.61 -5.97 44.75
N PHE A 571 7.22 -6.95 44.09
CA PHE A 571 6.77 -7.40 42.77
C PHE A 571 5.27 -7.79 42.73
N SER A 572 4.78 -8.42 43.80
CA SER A 572 3.35 -8.76 43.92
C SER A 572 2.46 -7.51 43.96
N GLU A 573 2.86 -6.45 44.67
CA GLU A 573 2.11 -5.20 44.69
C GLU A 573 2.14 -4.49 43.33
N ILE A 574 3.29 -4.48 42.65
CA ILE A 574 3.45 -3.91 41.30
C ILE A 574 2.52 -4.61 40.30
N LEU A 575 2.46 -5.94 40.32
CA LEU A 575 1.54 -6.70 39.47
C LEU A 575 0.08 -6.41 39.81
N LEU A 576 -0.31 -6.39 41.09
CA LEU A 576 -1.68 -6.04 41.49
C LEU A 576 -2.07 -4.65 41.00
N ILE A 577 -1.21 -3.64 41.18
CA ILE A 577 -1.47 -2.28 40.72
C ILE A 577 -1.63 -2.25 39.19
N THR A 578 -0.76 -2.96 38.45
CA THR A 578 -0.87 -3.05 36.99
C THR A 578 -2.18 -3.70 36.56
N VAL A 579 -2.58 -4.81 37.19
CA VAL A 579 -3.84 -5.50 36.90
C VAL A 579 -5.04 -4.60 37.17
N PHE A 580 -5.10 -3.96 38.34
CA PHE A 580 -6.22 -3.07 38.70
C PHE A 580 -6.28 -1.82 37.83
N THR A 581 -5.13 -1.24 37.51
CA THR A 581 -5.05 -0.09 36.60
C THR A 581 -5.53 -0.49 35.21
N THR A 582 -5.14 -1.67 34.71
CA THR A 582 -5.62 -2.18 33.43
C THR A 582 -7.14 -2.34 33.44
N TYR A 583 -7.72 -2.96 34.46
CA TYR A 583 -9.18 -3.09 34.59
C TYR A 583 -9.90 -1.74 34.62
N GLY A 584 -9.31 -0.72 35.24
CA GLY A 584 -9.84 0.65 35.24
C GLY A 584 -9.83 1.32 33.87
N GLU A 585 -8.88 0.97 33.00
CA GLU A 585 -8.74 1.48 31.62
C GLU A 585 -9.59 0.69 30.60
N LEU A 586 -10.16 -0.47 30.98
CA LEU A 586 -11.01 -1.24 30.09
C LEU A 586 -12.33 -0.51 29.84
N ASN A 587 -12.48 0.04 28.63
CA ASN A 587 -13.76 0.52 28.13
C ASN A 587 -14.70 -0.66 27.87
N PHE A 588 -15.54 -1.01 28.84
CA PHE A 588 -16.65 -1.96 28.66
C PHE A 588 -17.80 -1.35 27.82
N GLN A 589 -17.49 -0.77 26.67
CA GLN A 589 -18.49 -0.13 25.78
C GLN A 589 -19.29 -1.13 24.92
N GLY A 590 -19.34 -2.41 25.30
CA GLY A 590 -20.03 -3.47 24.54
C GLY A 590 -21.17 -4.19 25.26
N THR A 591 -21.64 -3.72 26.43
CA THR A 591 -22.64 -4.49 27.21
C THR A 591 -23.74 -3.68 27.90
N ARG A 592 -24.23 -2.61 27.25
CA ARG A 592 -25.55 -1.97 27.50
C ARG A 592 -26.08 -1.47 26.14
N GLN A 593 -27.27 -1.79 25.63
CA GLN A 593 -28.54 -2.12 26.26
C GLN A 593 -29.33 -3.17 25.43
N ARG A 594 -29.48 -4.41 25.90
CA ARG A 594 -30.78 -5.09 25.80
C ARG A 594 -31.49 -4.80 27.11
N ARG A 595 -32.43 -3.85 27.09
CA ARG A 595 -33.32 -3.57 28.21
C ARG A 595 -34.07 -4.87 28.56
N ILE A 596 -34.00 -5.26 29.83
CA ILE A 596 -35.05 -6.09 30.46
C ILE A 596 -36.26 -5.19 30.65
#